data_AF-A0AAN7DGQ3-F1
#
_entry.id   AF-A0AAN7DGQ3-F1
#
_cell.length_a   1.000
_cell.length_b   1.000
_cell.length_c   1.000
_cell.angle_alpha   90.00
_cell.angle_beta   90.00
_cell.angle_gamma   90.00
#
_symmetry.space_group_name_H-M   'P 1'
#
loop_
_entity.id
_entity.type
_entity.pdbx_description
1 polymer ?
#
loop_
_entity_poly.entity_id
_entity_poly.type
_entity_poly.pdbx_seq_one_letter_code
_entity_poly.pdbx_strand_id
1 'polypeptide(L)'
;MYCDLNIPCSAQRDRSAIDKLKLILSRLTQLNEATVALNYTMESKIPKPIDESIFDPSILNSKYPLKLYKRVTIDAINPQHIAELRKQFDLIALKTNDYTVFHAACQSNLIDIISLYADERLTFELSSVDIKNALERNIYFEICYAPAIRDAQARTYTVQLAKQLFEYTQGRNVIISSEAHIVSEIRNPADVFYFAKSIGFPNDKAKFTVEKHCEQLLNSRLNVK
;
A
#
# COMPACT_ATOMS: atom_id res chain seq x y z
N MET A 1 1.92 -14.94 -8.39
CA MET A 1 2.73 -13.74 -8.09
C MET A 1 2.19 -13.10 -6.83
N TYR A 2 3.04 -12.75 -5.88
CA TYR A 2 2.70 -12.00 -4.68
C TYR A 2 2.93 -10.50 -4.95
N CYS A 3 2.00 -9.64 -4.52
CA CYS A 3 2.18 -8.20 -4.58
C CYS A 3 1.90 -7.58 -3.21
N ASP A 4 2.78 -6.68 -2.77
CA ASP A 4 2.53 -5.83 -1.60
C ASP A 4 3.20 -4.47 -1.77
N LEU A 5 2.39 -3.43 -1.86
CA LEU A 5 2.86 -2.08 -2.15
C LEU A 5 3.08 -1.23 -0.88
N ASN A 6 3.06 -1.85 0.30
CA ASN A 6 3.24 -1.13 1.57
C ASN A 6 4.06 -1.92 2.58
N ILE A 7 5.35 -2.12 2.31
CA ILE A 7 6.29 -2.61 3.34
C ILE A 7 6.99 -1.41 3.98
N PRO A 8 6.69 -1.06 5.24
CA PRO A 8 7.27 0.11 5.89
C PRO A 8 8.78 -0.01 6.06
N CYS A 9 9.50 1.00 5.59
CA CYS A 9 10.92 1.18 5.84
C CYS A 9 11.10 2.18 6.99
N SER A 10 11.73 1.73 8.08
CA SER A 10 12.03 2.60 9.22
C SER A 10 12.89 3.79 8.79
N ALA A 11 12.54 5.00 9.28
CA ALA A 11 13.36 6.20 9.11
C ALA A 11 14.70 6.07 9.85
N GLN A 12 14.68 5.40 11.00
CA GLN A 12 15.88 4.99 11.75
C GLN A 12 16.43 3.73 11.09
N ARG A 13 17.48 3.90 10.28
CA ARG A 13 18.16 2.84 9.52
C ARG A 13 19.07 1.99 10.41
N ASP A 14 18.56 1.58 11.54
CA ASP A 14 19.30 0.76 12.49
C ASP A 14 19.48 -0.63 11.90
N ARG A 15 20.59 -1.30 12.26
CA ARG A 15 20.90 -2.66 11.80
C ARG A 15 19.73 -3.62 12.04
N SER A 16 19.09 -3.51 13.20
CA SER A 16 17.90 -4.30 13.56
C SER A 16 16.71 -4.07 12.62
N ALA A 17 16.47 -2.84 12.18
CA ALA A 17 15.39 -2.52 11.25
C ALA A 17 15.66 -3.12 9.87
N ILE A 18 16.91 -3.06 9.39
CA ILE A 18 17.32 -3.68 8.12
C ILE A 18 17.19 -5.20 8.19
N ASP A 19 17.60 -5.83 9.31
CA ASP A 19 17.50 -7.27 9.48
C ASP A 19 16.04 -7.76 9.52
N LYS A 20 15.14 -7.00 10.17
CA LYS A 20 13.69 -7.27 10.12
C LYS A 20 13.15 -7.18 8.70
N LEU A 21 13.53 -6.15 7.96
CA LEU A 21 13.10 -5.97 6.57
C LEU A 21 13.60 -7.11 5.67
N LYS A 22 14.87 -7.52 5.82
CA LYS A 22 15.42 -8.70 5.12
C LYS A 22 14.61 -9.95 5.42
N LEU A 23 14.22 -10.17 6.67
CA LEU A 23 13.43 -11.34 7.06
C LEU A 23 12.02 -11.31 6.43
N ILE A 24 11.38 -10.14 6.36
CA ILE A 24 10.10 -9.95 5.65
C ILE A 24 10.25 -10.27 4.16
N LEU A 25 11.22 -9.66 3.48
CA LEU A 25 11.44 -9.87 2.05
C LEU A 25 11.83 -11.32 1.72
N SER A 26 12.64 -11.94 2.58
CA SER A 26 12.95 -13.37 2.48
C SER A 26 11.66 -14.19 2.57
N ARG A 27 10.79 -13.93 3.57
CA ARG A 27 9.51 -14.64 3.72
C ARG A 27 8.60 -14.50 2.50
N LEU A 28 8.50 -13.30 1.93
CA LEU A 28 7.67 -13.03 0.75
C LEU A 28 8.11 -13.82 -0.48
N THR A 29 9.42 -14.05 -0.59
CA THR A 29 10.04 -14.67 -1.76
C THR A 29 10.35 -16.15 -1.57
N GLN A 30 9.88 -16.76 -0.48
CA GLN A 30 9.99 -18.21 -0.25
C GLN A 30 9.00 -19.03 -1.09
N LEU A 31 7.79 -18.50 -1.33
CA LEU A 31 6.68 -19.26 -1.91
C LEU A 31 6.41 -18.89 -3.37
N ASN A 32 6.48 -17.60 -3.70
CA ASN A 32 6.10 -17.06 -5.00
C ASN A 32 7.08 -15.97 -5.44
N GLU A 33 7.10 -15.67 -6.74
CA GLU A 33 7.65 -14.40 -7.23
C GLU A 33 6.94 -13.24 -6.53
N ALA A 34 7.71 -12.26 -6.04
CA ALA A 34 7.18 -11.16 -5.25
C ALA A 34 7.50 -9.80 -5.90
N THR A 35 6.49 -8.93 -5.94
CA THR A 35 6.64 -7.51 -6.25
C THR A 35 6.30 -6.70 -5.01
N VAL A 36 7.28 -5.94 -4.53
CA VAL A 36 7.18 -5.24 -3.26
C VAL A 36 7.55 -3.79 -3.43
N ALA A 37 6.76 -2.89 -2.83
CA ALA A 37 7.17 -1.49 -2.68
C ALA A 37 7.62 -1.20 -1.23
N LEU A 38 8.83 -0.70 -1.10
CA LEU A 38 9.36 -0.19 0.18
C LEU A 38 8.76 1.20 0.41
N ASN A 39 7.96 1.31 1.46
CA ASN A 39 7.25 2.54 1.81
C ASN A 39 8.06 3.39 2.79
N TYR A 40 8.26 4.67 2.44
CA TYR A 40 8.91 5.66 3.28
C TYR A 40 7.87 6.71 3.68
N THR A 41 7.62 6.88 4.98
CA THR A 41 6.72 7.94 5.47
C THR A 41 7.45 9.27 5.47
N MET A 42 6.85 10.29 4.86
CA MET A 42 7.39 11.64 4.85
C MET A 42 7.00 12.37 6.14
N GLU A 43 8.00 12.81 6.89
CA GLU A 43 7.85 13.72 8.02
C GLU A 43 8.23 15.15 7.56
N SER A 44 9.33 15.72 8.07
CA SER A 44 9.76 17.08 7.69
C SER A 44 10.68 17.16 6.48
N LYS A 45 11.32 16.06 6.08
CA LYS A 45 12.31 16.03 4.99
C LYS A 45 12.03 14.88 4.04
N ILE A 46 12.42 15.06 2.78
CA ILE A 46 12.35 13.98 1.78
C ILE A 46 13.22 12.82 2.26
N PRO A 47 12.63 11.63 2.49
CA PRO A 47 13.39 10.47 2.91
C PRO A 47 14.34 10.08 1.78
N LYS A 48 15.61 9.80 2.14
CA LYS A 48 16.54 9.19 1.18
C LYS A 48 16.11 7.72 1.00
N PRO A 49 15.97 7.21 -0.22
CA PRO A 49 15.79 5.78 -0.42
C PRO A 49 17.02 4.99 0.07
N ILE A 50 16.79 3.74 0.49
CA ILE A 50 17.86 2.77 0.74
C ILE A 50 18.38 2.25 -0.61
N ASP A 51 19.67 1.88 -0.65
CA ASP A 51 20.23 1.17 -1.79
C ASP A 51 19.64 -0.24 -1.86
N GLU A 52 18.98 -0.55 -2.98
CA GLU A 52 18.24 -1.80 -3.18
C GLU A 52 19.16 -3.02 -3.28
N SER A 53 20.45 -2.82 -3.60
CA SER A 53 21.46 -3.89 -3.69
C SER A 53 21.56 -4.73 -2.41
N ILE A 54 21.23 -4.15 -1.24
CA ILE A 54 21.27 -4.86 0.04
C ILE A 54 20.18 -5.93 0.18
N PHE A 55 19.20 -5.92 -0.71
CA PHE A 55 18.07 -6.84 -0.78
C PHE A 55 18.16 -7.78 -1.98
N ASP A 56 19.35 -7.95 -2.55
CA ASP A 56 19.56 -8.91 -3.64
C ASP A 56 19.07 -10.31 -3.23
N PRO A 57 18.40 -11.06 -4.13
CA PRO A 57 17.88 -12.39 -3.83
C PRO A 57 18.92 -13.36 -3.24
N SER A 58 20.19 -13.23 -3.65
CA SER A 58 21.32 -13.99 -3.12
C SER A 58 21.59 -13.71 -1.63
N ILE A 59 21.40 -12.47 -1.19
CA ILE A 59 21.56 -12.05 0.21
C ILE A 59 20.36 -12.52 1.06
N LEU A 60 19.16 -12.54 0.46
CA LEU A 60 17.92 -12.91 1.13
C LEU A 60 17.70 -14.43 1.22
N ASN A 61 18.60 -15.25 0.65
CA ASN A 61 18.42 -16.70 0.47
C ASN A 61 17.05 -17.03 -0.15
N SER A 62 16.71 -16.26 -1.18
CA SER A 62 15.41 -16.32 -1.80
C SER A 62 15.30 -17.46 -2.83
N LYS A 63 14.14 -18.12 -2.88
CA LYS A 63 13.85 -19.17 -3.87
C LYS A 63 13.29 -18.59 -5.17
N TYR A 64 12.65 -17.44 -5.11
CA TYR A 64 11.93 -16.82 -6.23
C TYR A 64 12.35 -15.36 -6.44
N PRO A 65 12.23 -14.81 -7.66
CA PRO A 65 12.61 -13.44 -7.93
C PRO A 65 11.81 -12.42 -7.11
N LEU A 66 12.51 -11.34 -6.74
CA LEU A 66 11.98 -10.17 -6.04
C LEU A 66 12.13 -8.94 -6.91
N LYS A 67 11.03 -8.23 -7.16
CA LYS A 67 11.04 -6.90 -7.80
C LYS A 67 10.74 -5.85 -6.73
N LEU A 68 11.65 -4.89 -6.57
CA LEU A 68 11.52 -3.81 -5.60
C LEU A 68 11.14 -2.50 -6.29
N TYR A 69 10.28 -1.73 -5.62
CA TYR A 69 9.89 -0.38 -5.99
C TYR A 69 9.99 0.55 -4.79
N LYS A 70 10.14 1.85 -5.06
CA LYS A 70 10.20 2.88 -4.03
C LYS A 70 8.85 3.58 -3.93
N ARG A 71 8.22 3.51 -2.75
CA ARG A 71 6.98 4.25 -2.45
C ARG A 71 7.26 5.30 -1.37
N VAL A 72 6.71 6.49 -1.52
CA VAL A 72 6.64 7.46 -0.42
C VAL A 72 5.18 7.70 -0.03
N THR A 73 4.91 7.78 1.27
CA THR A 73 3.60 8.17 1.81
C THR A 73 3.69 9.59 2.38
N ILE A 74 2.84 10.48 1.90
CA ILE A 74 2.74 11.89 2.32
C ILE A 74 1.44 12.15 3.10
N ASP A 75 1.42 13.21 3.89
CA ASP A 75 0.27 13.65 4.69
C ASP A 75 -0.50 14.80 4.03
N ALA A 76 0.14 15.56 3.13
CA ALA A 76 -0.46 16.70 2.43
C ALA A 76 0.02 16.82 0.97
N ILE A 77 -0.80 17.47 0.14
CA ILE A 77 -0.51 17.66 -1.29
C ILE A 77 0.18 18.99 -1.49
N ASN A 78 1.49 18.94 -1.78
CA ASN A 78 2.25 20.08 -2.27
C ASN A 78 2.82 19.74 -3.66
N PRO A 79 2.36 20.39 -4.74
CA PRO A 79 2.78 20.07 -6.11
C PRO A 79 4.29 20.16 -6.34
N GLN A 80 4.98 21.12 -5.70
CA GLN A 80 6.42 21.29 -5.85
C GLN A 80 7.17 20.13 -5.19
N HIS A 81 6.82 19.79 -3.94
CA HIS A 81 7.43 18.66 -3.24
C HIS A 81 7.13 17.33 -3.95
N ILE A 82 5.91 17.14 -4.45
CA ILE A 82 5.55 15.93 -5.19
C ILE A 82 6.39 15.79 -6.46
N ALA A 83 6.62 16.88 -7.21
CA ALA A 83 7.47 16.84 -8.38
C ALA A 83 8.93 16.42 -8.06
N GLU A 84 9.44 16.79 -6.88
CA GLU A 84 10.76 16.34 -6.41
C GLU A 84 10.74 14.86 -5.97
N LEU A 85 9.71 14.44 -5.25
CA LEU A 85 9.52 13.05 -4.83
C LEU A 85 9.44 12.10 -6.03
N ARG A 86 8.76 12.51 -7.11
CA ARG A 86 8.64 11.72 -8.35
C ARG A 86 9.97 11.41 -9.03
N LYS A 87 11.02 12.20 -8.77
CA LYS A 87 12.35 11.92 -9.30
C LYS A 87 13.05 10.77 -8.57
N GLN A 88 12.64 10.46 -7.34
CA GLN A 88 13.30 9.50 -6.45
C GLN A 88 12.45 8.27 -6.13
N PHE A 89 11.12 8.40 -6.23
CA PHE A 89 10.14 7.38 -5.89
C PHE A 89 9.31 6.98 -7.11
N ASP A 90 8.92 5.71 -7.17
CA ASP A 90 8.07 5.16 -8.22
C ASP A 90 6.59 5.40 -7.94
N LEU A 91 6.19 5.26 -6.68
CA LEU A 91 4.83 5.43 -6.21
C LEU A 91 4.73 6.54 -5.17
N ILE A 92 3.65 7.31 -5.22
CA ILE A 92 3.29 8.28 -4.18
C ILE A 92 1.92 7.91 -3.64
N ALA A 93 1.88 7.66 -2.34
CA ALA A 93 0.66 7.46 -1.58
C ALA A 93 0.37 8.67 -0.69
N LEU A 94 -0.89 8.92 -0.40
CA LEU A 94 -1.33 9.87 0.61
C LEU A 94 -2.04 9.12 1.73
N LYS A 95 -1.72 9.43 2.99
CA LYS A 95 -2.41 8.90 4.18
C LYS A 95 -2.83 10.07 5.05
N THR A 96 -4.13 10.20 5.30
CA THR A 96 -4.68 11.32 6.06
C THR A 96 -5.95 10.92 6.81
N ASN A 97 -6.20 11.59 7.94
CA ASN A 97 -7.45 11.53 8.68
C ASN A 97 -8.17 12.90 8.66
N ASP A 98 -7.83 13.78 7.71
CA ASP A 98 -8.47 15.06 7.48
C ASP A 98 -9.30 15.01 6.19
N TYR A 99 -10.60 15.31 6.30
CA TYR A 99 -11.51 15.31 5.16
C TYR A 99 -11.09 16.28 4.05
N THR A 100 -10.58 17.46 4.39
CA THR A 100 -10.19 18.48 3.41
C THR A 100 -9.01 17.99 2.57
N VAL A 101 -8.06 17.32 3.20
CA VAL A 101 -6.91 16.71 2.54
C VAL A 101 -7.37 15.51 1.69
N PHE A 102 -8.25 14.67 2.22
CA PHE A 102 -8.82 13.53 1.49
C PHE A 102 -9.57 13.97 0.23
N HIS A 103 -10.41 15.01 0.34
CA HIS A 103 -11.16 15.57 -0.77
C HIS A 103 -10.22 16.11 -1.86
N ALA A 104 -9.19 16.87 -1.47
CA ALA A 104 -8.17 17.36 -2.40
C ALA A 104 -7.40 16.20 -3.06
N ALA A 105 -7.12 15.13 -2.32
CA ALA A 105 -6.47 13.92 -2.84
C ALA A 105 -7.30 13.24 -3.92
N CYS A 106 -8.61 13.14 -3.73
CA CYS A 106 -9.53 12.55 -4.70
C CYS A 106 -9.63 13.34 -6.01
N GLN A 107 -9.29 14.64 -5.99
CA GLN A 107 -9.30 15.51 -7.18
C GLN A 107 -7.93 15.63 -7.86
N SER A 108 -6.87 15.20 -7.19
CA SER A 108 -5.49 15.34 -7.63
C SER A 108 -5.13 14.35 -8.75
N ASN A 109 -4.20 14.74 -9.61
CA ASN A 109 -3.55 13.83 -10.57
C ASN A 109 -2.10 13.51 -10.18
N LEU A 110 -1.66 13.96 -9.01
CA LEU A 110 -0.26 13.93 -8.58
C LEU A 110 0.09 12.69 -7.76
N ILE A 111 -0.91 12.02 -7.19
CA ILE A 111 -0.77 10.83 -6.33
C ILE A 111 -1.28 9.58 -7.04
N ASP A 112 -0.90 8.41 -6.52
CA ASP A 112 -1.28 7.11 -7.08
C ASP A 112 -2.22 6.35 -6.17
N ILE A 113 -2.00 6.46 -4.86
CA ILE A 113 -2.67 5.67 -3.84
C ILE A 113 -3.19 6.61 -2.75
N ILE A 114 -4.42 6.39 -2.31
CA ILE A 114 -4.96 6.94 -1.06
C ILE A 114 -5.04 5.76 -0.07
N SER A 115 -4.17 5.79 0.94
CA SER A 115 -4.18 4.85 2.05
C SER A 115 -4.99 5.46 3.20
N LEU A 116 -5.89 4.68 3.79
CA LEU A 116 -6.76 5.15 4.87
C LEU A 116 -6.34 4.49 6.18
N TYR A 117 -6.44 5.23 7.29
CA TYR A 117 -6.17 4.69 8.61
C TYR A 117 -7.14 3.55 8.94
N ALA A 118 -6.58 2.42 9.34
CA ALA A 118 -7.31 1.20 9.70
C ALA A 118 -7.05 0.79 11.17
N ASP A 119 -6.08 1.43 11.79
CA ASP A 119 -5.69 1.36 13.20
C ASP A 119 -6.53 2.28 14.10
N GLU A 120 -7.12 3.32 13.54
CA GLU A 120 -8.04 4.23 14.23
C GLU A 120 -9.35 4.43 13.47
N ARG A 121 -10.34 5.01 14.15
CA ARG A 121 -11.60 5.38 13.51
C ARG A 121 -11.38 6.60 12.62
N LEU A 122 -11.82 6.52 11.37
CA LEU A 122 -11.89 7.69 10.50
C LEU A 122 -12.73 8.80 11.14
N THR A 123 -12.21 10.02 11.13
CA THR A 123 -12.88 11.20 11.70
C THR A 123 -13.98 11.75 10.77
N PHE A 124 -14.04 11.26 9.53
CA PHE A 124 -14.98 11.67 8.50
C PHE A 124 -15.62 10.48 7.80
N GLU A 125 -16.77 10.72 7.17
CA GLU A 125 -17.44 9.72 6.34
C GLU A 125 -16.98 9.81 4.89
N LEU A 126 -16.84 8.65 4.25
CA LEU A 126 -16.46 8.57 2.85
C LEU A 126 -17.61 9.04 1.94
N SER A 127 -17.30 9.99 1.05
CA SER A 127 -18.23 10.51 0.05
C SER A 127 -18.17 9.70 -1.25
N SER A 128 -19.33 9.29 -1.76
CA SER A 128 -19.44 8.61 -3.07
C SER A 128 -18.88 9.47 -4.21
N VAL A 129 -19.07 10.80 -4.13
CA VAL A 129 -18.61 11.73 -5.17
C VAL A 129 -17.07 11.76 -5.21
N ASP A 130 -16.43 11.85 -4.05
CA ASP A 130 -14.97 11.91 -3.95
C ASP A 130 -14.33 10.60 -4.43
N ILE A 131 -14.89 9.46 -4.00
CA ILE A 131 -14.40 8.16 -4.44
C ILE A 131 -14.52 8.02 -5.95
N LYS A 132 -15.65 8.40 -6.55
CA LYS A 132 -15.82 8.36 -8.02
C LYS A 132 -14.81 9.26 -8.74
N ASN A 133 -14.59 10.48 -8.24
CA ASN A 133 -13.59 11.40 -8.80
C ASN A 133 -12.18 10.81 -8.80
N ALA A 134 -11.80 10.12 -7.71
CA ALA A 134 -10.51 9.45 -7.59
C ALA A 134 -10.39 8.27 -8.57
N LEU A 135 -11.45 7.47 -8.72
CA LEU A 135 -11.50 6.34 -9.66
C LEU A 135 -11.34 6.81 -11.12
N GLU A 136 -11.99 7.91 -11.50
CA GLU A 136 -11.86 8.50 -12.84
C GLU A 136 -10.42 8.97 -13.14
N ARG A 137 -9.66 9.34 -12.11
CA ARG A 137 -8.25 9.75 -12.19
C ARG A 137 -7.28 8.59 -12.03
N ASN A 138 -7.79 7.35 -12.01
CA ASN A 138 -7.02 6.14 -11.81
C ASN A 138 -6.21 6.12 -10.51
N ILE A 139 -6.73 6.75 -9.46
CA ILE A 139 -6.18 6.64 -8.09
C ILE A 139 -6.69 5.35 -7.47
N TYR A 140 -5.82 4.66 -6.75
CA TYR A 140 -6.15 3.44 -6.02
C TYR A 140 -6.40 3.72 -4.55
N PHE A 141 -7.38 3.05 -3.96
CA PHE A 141 -7.59 3.03 -2.51
C PHE A 141 -6.86 1.82 -1.91
N GLU A 142 -6.13 2.05 -0.84
CA GLU A 142 -5.39 1.00 -0.13
C GLU A 142 -6.03 0.65 1.20
N ILE A 143 -6.15 -0.65 1.47
CA ILE A 143 -6.55 -1.20 2.76
C ILE A 143 -5.36 -2.00 3.33
N CYS A 144 -4.86 -1.57 4.48
CA CYS A 144 -3.77 -2.26 5.17
C CYS A 144 -4.32 -3.30 6.15
N TYR A 145 -3.91 -4.56 6.03
CA TYR A 145 -4.46 -5.64 6.84
C TYR A 145 -3.67 -5.95 8.13
N ALA A 146 -2.38 -5.57 8.23
CA ALA A 146 -1.59 -5.88 9.43
C ALA A 146 -2.14 -5.25 10.72
N PRO A 147 -2.68 -4.01 10.73
CA PRO A 147 -3.34 -3.46 11.92
C PRO A 147 -4.44 -4.38 12.48
N ALA A 148 -5.23 -5.02 11.62
CA ALA A 148 -6.28 -5.96 12.02
C ALA A 148 -5.77 -7.27 12.66
N ILE A 149 -4.49 -7.61 12.46
CA ILE A 149 -3.83 -8.76 13.10
C ILE A 149 -3.36 -8.37 14.51
N ARG A 150 -2.86 -7.15 14.68
CA ARG A 150 -2.25 -6.66 15.92
C ARG A 150 -3.26 -6.42 17.02
N ASP A 151 -4.42 -5.86 16.67
CA ASP A 151 -5.42 -5.41 17.64
C ASP A 151 -6.87 -5.68 17.19
N ALA A 152 -7.73 -6.01 18.15
CA ALA A 152 -9.13 -6.37 17.89
C ALA A 152 -9.98 -5.14 17.54
N GLN A 153 -9.65 -3.97 18.07
CA GLN A 153 -10.33 -2.72 17.75
C GLN A 153 -9.96 -2.26 16.34
N ALA A 154 -8.67 -2.27 16.01
CA ALA A 154 -8.16 -2.04 14.65
C ALA A 154 -8.80 -3.00 13.64
N ARG A 155 -9.00 -4.28 14.00
CA ARG A 155 -9.72 -5.23 13.14
C ARG A 155 -11.14 -4.78 12.84
N THR A 156 -11.84 -4.24 13.84
CA THR A 156 -13.21 -3.73 13.67
C THR A 156 -13.21 -2.53 12.73
N TYR A 157 -12.29 -1.58 12.91
CA TYR A 157 -12.15 -0.41 12.05
C TYR A 157 -11.78 -0.78 10.61
N THR A 158 -10.83 -1.70 10.44
CA THR A 158 -10.44 -2.22 9.12
C THR A 158 -11.63 -2.79 8.37
N VAL A 159 -12.45 -3.62 9.01
CA VAL A 159 -13.64 -4.21 8.37
C VAL A 159 -14.70 -3.16 8.05
N GLN A 160 -14.91 -2.18 8.94
CA GLN A 160 -15.86 -1.07 8.70
C GLN A 160 -15.44 -0.21 7.50
N LEU A 161 -14.18 0.24 7.50
CA LEU A 161 -13.58 0.99 6.40
C LEU A 161 -13.69 0.23 5.07
N ALA A 162 -13.31 -1.04 5.08
CA ALA A 162 -13.28 -1.87 3.88
C ALA A 162 -14.69 -2.07 3.29
N LYS A 163 -15.72 -2.20 4.13
CA LYS A 163 -17.13 -2.24 3.70
C LYS A 163 -17.58 -0.93 3.08
N GLN A 164 -17.28 0.20 3.70
CA GLN A 164 -17.63 1.53 3.18
C GLN A 164 -16.94 1.81 1.84
N LEU A 165 -15.64 1.49 1.73
CA LEU A 165 -14.92 1.60 0.45
C LEU A 165 -15.54 0.70 -0.62
N PHE A 166 -15.90 -0.53 -0.28
CA PHE A 166 -16.48 -1.46 -1.25
C PHE A 166 -17.83 -0.96 -1.78
N GLU A 167 -18.67 -0.38 -0.93
CA GLU A 167 -19.97 0.19 -1.31
C GLU A 167 -19.83 1.20 -2.46
N TYR A 168 -18.82 2.06 -2.41
CA TYR A 168 -18.62 3.10 -3.42
C TYR A 168 -17.72 2.68 -4.58
N THR A 169 -16.70 1.87 -4.32
CA THR A 169 -15.75 1.43 -5.36
C THR A 169 -16.26 0.26 -6.19
N GLN A 170 -17.17 -0.56 -5.63
CA GLN A 170 -17.61 -1.83 -6.22
C GLN A 170 -16.43 -2.74 -6.59
N GLY A 171 -15.34 -2.64 -5.81
CA GLY A 171 -14.10 -3.37 -6.02
C GLY A 171 -13.25 -2.87 -7.20
N ARG A 172 -13.43 -1.63 -7.67
CA ARG A 172 -12.54 -0.98 -8.64
C ARG A 172 -11.40 -0.24 -7.94
N ASN A 173 -10.18 -0.38 -8.45
CA ASN A 173 -8.99 0.31 -7.97
C ASN A 173 -8.77 0.20 -6.45
N VAL A 174 -9.05 -0.97 -5.88
CA VAL A 174 -8.77 -1.26 -4.45
C VAL A 174 -7.58 -2.21 -4.36
N ILE A 175 -6.56 -1.85 -3.59
CA ILE A 175 -5.40 -2.68 -3.29
C ILE A 175 -5.43 -3.05 -1.81
N ILE A 176 -5.01 -4.28 -1.52
CA ILE A 176 -4.80 -4.74 -0.14
C ILE A 176 -3.30 -4.92 0.04
N SER A 177 -2.72 -4.18 0.98
CA SER A 177 -1.30 -4.23 1.32
C SER A 177 -1.13 -4.67 2.76
N SER A 178 0.06 -5.11 3.15
CA SER A 178 0.27 -5.57 4.53
C SER A 178 0.43 -4.44 5.52
N GLU A 179 1.29 -3.45 5.26
CA GLU A 179 1.84 -2.55 6.29
C GLU A 179 2.52 -3.34 7.44
N ALA A 180 3.11 -4.49 7.11
CA ALA A 180 3.73 -5.38 8.09
C ALA A 180 5.05 -4.83 8.64
N HIS A 181 5.20 -4.79 9.97
CA HIS A 181 6.44 -4.44 10.66
C HIS A 181 7.26 -5.67 11.03
N ILE A 182 6.62 -6.85 11.09
CA ILE A 182 7.24 -8.12 11.43
C ILE A 182 6.73 -9.22 10.51
N VAL A 183 7.52 -10.29 10.41
CA VAL A 183 7.29 -11.41 9.48
C VAL A 183 6.00 -12.18 9.78
N SER A 184 5.61 -12.27 11.05
CA SER A 184 4.38 -12.96 11.47
C SER A 184 3.09 -12.26 11.03
N GLU A 185 3.18 -11.01 10.57
CA GLU A 185 2.06 -10.26 10.01
C GLU A 185 1.89 -10.52 8.51
N ILE A 186 2.88 -11.08 7.83
CA ILE A 186 2.76 -11.43 6.42
C ILE A 186 1.75 -12.58 6.25
N ARG A 187 0.89 -12.47 5.24
CA ARG A 187 -0.12 -13.47 4.89
C ARG A 187 0.12 -13.97 3.48
N ASN A 188 -0.32 -15.19 3.18
CA ASN A 188 -0.21 -15.70 1.82
C ASN A 188 -1.31 -15.04 0.94
N PRO A 189 -1.17 -15.01 -0.41
CA PRO A 189 -2.18 -14.41 -1.28
C PRO A 189 -3.58 -15.00 -1.15
N ALA A 190 -3.70 -16.29 -0.83
CA ALA A 190 -4.99 -16.95 -0.63
C ALA A 190 -5.70 -16.45 0.63
N ASP A 191 -4.96 -16.21 1.72
CA ASP A 191 -5.48 -15.62 2.96
C ASP A 191 -5.98 -14.20 2.70
N VAL A 192 -5.21 -13.41 1.93
CA VAL A 192 -5.61 -12.04 1.53
C VAL A 192 -6.87 -12.09 0.64
N PHE A 193 -6.98 -13.08 -0.25
CA PHE A 193 -8.18 -13.30 -1.04
C PHE A 193 -9.40 -13.62 -0.17
N TYR A 194 -9.27 -14.52 0.81
CA TYR A 194 -10.36 -14.84 1.74
C TYR A 194 -10.69 -13.66 2.66
N PHE A 195 -9.71 -12.85 3.03
CA PHE A 195 -9.93 -11.59 3.73
C PHE A 195 -10.78 -10.62 2.90
N ALA A 196 -10.43 -10.39 1.64
CA ALA A 196 -11.24 -9.57 0.72
C ALA A 196 -12.68 -10.09 0.61
N LYS A 197 -12.86 -11.41 0.51
CA LYS A 197 -14.20 -12.03 0.52
C LYS A 197 -14.96 -11.78 1.82
N SER A 198 -14.29 -11.86 2.97
CA SER A 198 -14.91 -11.63 4.28
C SER A 198 -15.43 -10.19 4.46
N ILE A 199 -14.83 -9.25 3.74
CA ILE A 199 -15.25 -7.83 3.70
C ILE A 199 -16.49 -7.64 2.82
N GLY A 200 -16.76 -8.57 1.90
CA GLY A 200 -17.92 -8.51 1.00
C GLY A 200 -17.57 -8.50 -0.49
N PHE A 201 -16.29 -8.62 -0.86
CA PHE A 201 -15.91 -8.67 -2.27
C PHE A 201 -16.39 -10.00 -2.90
N PRO A 202 -17.08 -9.95 -4.06
CA PRO A 202 -17.36 -11.16 -4.82
C PRO A 202 -16.06 -11.81 -5.33
N ASN A 203 -16.13 -13.09 -5.69
CA ASN A 203 -14.94 -13.90 -6.01
C ASN A 203 -14.05 -13.29 -7.11
N ASP A 204 -14.67 -12.74 -8.16
CA ASP A 204 -13.98 -12.10 -9.27
C ASP A 204 -13.23 -10.85 -8.80
N LYS A 205 -13.89 -9.97 -8.04
CA LYS A 205 -13.31 -8.73 -7.51
C LYS A 205 -12.21 -9.01 -6.49
N ALA A 206 -12.43 -9.96 -5.58
CA ALA A 206 -11.44 -10.37 -4.60
C ALA A 206 -10.17 -10.87 -5.28
N LYS A 207 -10.30 -11.72 -6.31
CA LYS A 207 -9.15 -12.21 -7.08
C LYS A 207 -8.44 -11.06 -7.79
N PHE A 208 -9.20 -10.15 -8.40
CA PHE A 208 -8.64 -9.03 -9.14
C PHE A 208 -7.89 -8.03 -8.25
N THR A 209 -8.39 -7.78 -7.04
CA THR A 209 -7.72 -6.95 -6.01
C THR A 209 -6.37 -7.54 -5.59
N VAL A 210 -6.27 -8.86 -5.42
CA VAL A 210 -5.03 -9.52 -4.99
C VAL A 210 -4.01 -9.66 -6.13
N GLU A 211 -4.46 -9.94 -7.35
CA GLU A 211 -3.57 -10.31 -8.46
C GLU A 211 -3.30 -9.17 -9.44
N LYS A 212 -4.33 -8.39 -9.82
CA LYS A 212 -4.30 -7.55 -11.03
C LYS A 212 -4.21 -6.05 -10.79
N HIS A 213 -4.84 -5.52 -9.75
CA HIS A 213 -4.77 -4.09 -9.48
C HIS A 213 -3.36 -3.57 -9.24
N CYS A 214 -2.52 -4.35 -8.54
CA CYS A 214 -1.11 -4.05 -8.39
C CYS A 214 -0.39 -3.91 -9.73
N GLU A 215 -0.57 -4.90 -10.61
CA GLU A 215 0.06 -4.94 -11.93
C GLU A 215 -0.40 -3.75 -12.79
N GLN A 216 -1.71 -3.47 -12.77
CA GLN A 216 -2.30 -2.34 -13.49
C GLN A 216 -1.77 -0.99 -13.00
N LEU A 217 -1.69 -0.80 -11.67
CA LEU A 217 -1.16 0.43 -11.10
C LEU A 217 0.30 0.63 -11.53
N LEU A 218 1.15 -0.39 -11.36
CA LEU A 218 2.56 -0.31 -11.72
C LEU A 218 2.74 -0.05 -13.22
N ASN A 219 2.03 -0.77 -14.08
CA ASN A 219 2.10 -0.57 -15.54
C ASN A 219 1.63 0.82 -15.95
N SER A 220 0.56 1.34 -15.34
CA SER A 220 0.03 2.66 -15.66
C SER A 220 0.98 3.81 -15.32
N ARG A 221 1.92 3.60 -14.39
CA ARG A 221 2.90 4.61 -13.98
C ARG A 221 4.27 4.41 -14.58
N LEU A 222 4.71 3.18 -14.73
CA LEU A 222 6.05 2.86 -15.25
C LEU A 222 6.13 2.96 -16.77
N ASN A 223 5.04 2.71 -17.50
CA ASN A 223 5.02 2.87 -18.97
C ASN A 223 4.84 4.34 -19.42
N VAL A 224 4.71 5.28 -18.47
CA VAL A 224 4.57 6.72 -18.73
C VAL A 224 5.90 7.47 -18.45
N LYS A 225 6.90 6.79 -17.87
CA LYS A 225 8.28 7.30 -17.73
C LYS A 225 9.08 7.04 -19.00
#